data_AF-A0A3N5N3L6-F1
#
_entry.id   AF-A0A3N5N3L6-F1
#
_cell.length_a   1.000
_cell.length_b   1.000
_cell.length_c   1.000
_cell.angle_alpha   90.00
_cell.angle_beta   90.00
_cell.angle_gamma   90.00
#
_symmetry.space_group_name_H-M   'P 1'
#
loop_
_entity.id
_entity.type
_entity.pdbx_description
1 polymer ?
#
loop_
_entity_poly.entity_id
_entity_poly.type
_entity_poly.pdbx_seq_one_letter_code
_entity_poly.pdbx_strand_id
1 'polypeptide(L)'
;MKEEGTRMAAVAVGSSQSALPGSIDCPVDSSPGTTRMYRNRSVTNLLRMGHCAPTVMQTILDSANTRQEWLVRLTASMPGGIGNTGFECGGVTSPLVLLGLRYGLGSVHNGLPLIFYKGSALCERFLACNKTLLCKEIRGKDRLPLKCIPVIRHSPELHAETIISDSKDAIPEEKRDSYARLYAHLSEKCFHCSHAVFQNLRGMVPVTQELINGLSAFLSGTLFQGRTCSAFTAGVMAVGLMTGEIENSYLRVIRMIAMMGMGGDALADGVNKFNKPMNTGYRMSKWFRREFGSTQCMAITQCDFSCPEGVTKYIESDCVTRCRTIAEMVAVIVQNILNESNSLK
;
A
#
# COMPACT_ATOMS: atom_id res chain seq x y z
N MET A 1 -60.20 -0.30 2.50
CA MET A 1 -58.90 0.14 3.02
C MET A 1 -58.43 -0.87 4.06
N LYS A 2 -57.54 -1.79 3.66
CA LYS A 2 -56.84 -2.70 4.57
C LYS A 2 -55.35 -2.47 4.32
N GLU A 3 -54.64 -1.98 5.33
CA GLU A 3 -53.19 -1.86 5.32
C GLU A 3 -52.58 -3.22 5.64
N GLU A 4 -51.73 -3.71 4.74
CA GLU A 4 -51.05 -4.99 4.86
C GLU A 4 -49.58 -4.71 5.18
N GLY A 5 -49.27 -4.75 6.49
CA GLY A 5 -47.93 -4.53 7.02
C GLY A 5 -47.04 -5.74 6.78
N THR A 6 -46.09 -5.61 5.85
CA THR A 6 -45.07 -6.63 5.59
C THR A 6 -43.92 -6.46 6.59
N ARG A 7 -43.84 -7.38 7.56
CA ARG A 7 -42.67 -7.57 8.43
C ARG A 7 -41.54 -8.22 7.63
N MET A 8 -40.43 -7.50 7.41
CA MET A 8 -39.18 -8.11 6.95
C MET A 8 -38.55 -8.88 8.11
N ALA A 9 -38.41 -10.19 7.92
CA ALA A 9 -37.67 -11.06 8.81
C ALA A 9 -36.16 -10.77 8.69
N ALA A 10 -35.51 -10.52 9.82
CA ALA A 10 -34.07 -10.42 9.91
C ALA A 10 -33.45 -11.81 9.69
N VAL A 11 -32.75 -11.97 8.57
CA VAL A 11 -31.94 -13.16 8.27
C VAL A 11 -30.65 -13.07 9.08
N ALA A 12 -30.42 -14.06 9.94
CA ALA A 12 -29.16 -14.22 10.65
C ALA A 12 -28.03 -14.51 9.64
N VAL A 13 -27.12 -13.55 9.47
CA VAL A 13 -25.95 -13.67 8.60
C VAL A 13 -24.89 -14.49 9.34
N GLY A 14 -24.78 -15.78 9.01
CA GLY A 14 -23.62 -16.60 9.37
C GLY A 14 -22.36 -16.06 8.68
N SER A 15 -21.44 -15.47 9.45
CA SER A 15 -20.33 -14.65 8.95
C SER A 15 -19.07 -15.43 8.55
N SER A 16 -19.19 -16.49 7.75
CA SER A 16 -18.03 -17.07 7.07
C SER A 16 -17.87 -16.40 5.70
N GLN A 17 -17.30 -15.19 5.66
CA GLN A 17 -16.94 -14.59 4.37
C GLN A 17 -15.82 -15.41 3.74
N SER A 18 -16.11 -16.04 2.60
CA SER A 18 -15.11 -16.75 1.80
C SER A 18 -14.11 -15.74 1.22
N ALA A 19 -12.83 -16.09 1.28
CA ALA A 19 -11.79 -15.26 0.73
C ALA A 19 -11.92 -15.17 -0.81
N LEU A 20 -11.54 -14.04 -1.42
CA LEU A 20 -11.63 -13.87 -2.87
C LEU A 20 -10.76 -14.91 -3.61
N PRO A 21 -11.13 -15.33 -4.84
CA PRO A 21 -10.25 -16.13 -5.68
C PRO A 21 -8.87 -15.46 -5.83
N GLY A 22 -7.80 -16.22 -5.62
CA GLY A 22 -6.41 -15.70 -5.64
C GLY A 22 -5.95 -15.07 -4.32
N SER A 23 -6.81 -15.00 -3.30
CA SER A 23 -6.41 -14.57 -1.97
C SER A 23 -5.42 -15.55 -1.33
N ILE A 24 -4.52 -14.98 -0.53
CA ILE A 24 -3.49 -15.75 0.17
C ILE A 24 -4.06 -16.15 1.53
N ASP A 25 -4.20 -17.46 1.74
CA ASP A 25 -4.50 -18.01 3.06
C ASP A 25 -3.21 -18.11 3.87
N CYS A 26 -2.98 -17.06 4.67
CA CYS A 26 -1.95 -17.11 5.68
C CYS A 26 -2.43 -18.04 6.81
N PRO A 27 -1.60 -18.97 7.32
CA PRO A 27 -1.94 -19.70 8.53
C PRO A 27 -2.22 -18.71 9.65
N VAL A 28 -3.46 -18.79 10.12
CA VAL A 28 -4.07 -17.81 11.01
C VAL A 28 -3.79 -18.25 12.44
N ASP A 29 -2.56 -18.04 12.90
CA ASP A 29 -2.16 -18.39 14.26
C ASP A 29 -1.34 -17.26 14.90
N SER A 30 -1.81 -16.76 16.04
CA SER A 30 -1.13 -15.75 16.86
C SER A 30 -0.33 -16.38 18.01
N SER A 31 -0.05 -17.68 17.96
CA SER A 31 0.76 -18.34 18.98
C SER A 31 2.18 -17.75 19.05
N PRO A 32 2.83 -17.78 20.23
CA PRO A 32 4.21 -17.33 20.38
C PRO A 32 5.19 -17.99 19.41
N GLY A 33 4.93 -19.25 19.02
CA GLY A 33 5.72 -19.99 18.03
C GLY A 33 5.62 -19.35 16.65
N THR A 34 4.41 -19.03 16.20
CA THR A 34 4.15 -18.38 14.91
C THR A 34 4.71 -16.95 14.87
N THR A 35 4.57 -16.18 15.94
CA THR A 35 5.22 -14.86 16.08
C THR A 35 6.75 -14.95 15.95
N ARG A 36 7.39 -15.92 16.64
CA ARG A 36 8.84 -16.12 16.54
C ARG A 36 9.26 -16.49 15.12
N MET A 37 8.47 -17.31 14.43
CA MET A 37 8.68 -17.69 13.04
C MET A 37 8.69 -16.45 12.12
N TYR A 38 7.65 -15.60 12.17
CA TYR A 38 7.58 -14.37 11.37
C TYR A 38 8.83 -13.50 11.57
N ARG A 39 9.18 -13.26 12.84
CA ARG A 39 10.31 -12.38 13.19
C ARG A 39 11.65 -12.92 12.69
N ASN A 40 11.89 -14.24 12.80
CA ASN A 40 13.10 -14.87 12.32
C ASN A 40 13.17 -14.84 10.78
N ARG A 41 12.05 -15.17 10.13
CA ARG A 41 11.93 -15.14 8.66
C ARG A 41 12.18 -13.74 8.10
N SER A 42 11.63 -12.71 8.75
CA SER A 42 11.88 -11.30 8.39
C SER A 42 13.35 -10.91 8.46
N VAL A 43 14.10 -11.35 9.48
CA VAL A 43 15.54 -11.05 9.56
C VAL A 43 16.30 -11.76 8.44
N THR A 44 16.02 -13.04 8.20
CA THR A 44 16.64 -13.80 7.11
C THR A 44 16.36 -13.16 5.76
N ASN A 45 15.11 -12.79 5.48
CA ASN A 45 14.75 -12.13 4.23
C ASN A 45 15.36 -10.72 4.12
N LEU A 46 15.44 -9.96 5.22
CA LEU A 46 16.11 -8.65 5.23
C LEU A 46 17.59 -8.78 4.85
N LEU A 47 18.29 -9.75 5.42
CA LEU A 47 19.71 -9.99 5.12
C LEU A 47 19.96 -10.45 3.69
N ARG A 48 18.94 -10.95 2.99
CA ARG A 48 19.02 -11.36 1.57
C ARG A 48 18.60 -10.27 0.61
N MET A 49 17.66 -9.41 1.01
CA MET A 49 16.98 -8.45 0.14
C MET A 49 17.45 -7.01 0.35
N GLY A 50 17.78 -6.62 1.58
CA GLY A 50 18.31 -5.31 1.93
C GLY A 50 17.29 -4.18 2.07
N HIS A 51 16.01 -4.39 1.73
CA HIS A 51 15.00 -3.33 1.68
C HIS A 51 13.67 -3.71 2.34
N CYS A 52 13.06 -2.78 3.07
CA CYS A 52 11.92 -3.07 3.95
C CYS A 52 10.68 -3.60 3.22
N ALA A 53 10.12 -2.83 2.28
CA ALA A 53 8.85 -3.15 1.61
C ALA A 53 8.85 -4.54 0.94
N PRO A 54 9.83 -4.91 0.09
CA PRO A 54 9.86 -6.23 -0.52
C PRO A 54 10.21 -7.34 0.48
N THR A 55 11.00 -7.07 1.54
CA THR A 55 11.24 -8.03 2.62
C THR A 55 9.97 -8.37 3.38
N VAL A 56 9.18 -7.37 3.78
CA VAL A 56 7.92 -7.60 4.48
C VAL A 56 6.96 -8.42 3.62
N MET A 57 6.84 -8.05 2.33
CA MET A 57 6.04 -8.81 1.38
C MET A 57 6.51 -10.27 1.29
N GLN A 58 7.80 -10.50 1.04
CA GLN A 58 8.35 -11.85 0.94
C GLN A 58 8.15 -12.66 2.22
N THR A 59 8.28 -12.06 3.40
CA THR A 59 8.05 -12.77 4.66
C THR A 59 6.61 -13.25 4.79
N ILE A 60 5.62 -12.41 4.46
CA ILE A 60 4.21 -12.82 4.55
C ILE A 60 3.92 -13.94 3.54
N LEU A 61 4.47 -13.85 2.33
CA LEU A 61 4.34 -14.90 1.30
C LEU A 61 4.99 -16.22 1.73
N ASP A 62 6.20 -16.17 2.29
CA ASP A 62 6.91 -17.34 2.82
C ASP A 62 6.09 -18.02 3.93
N SER A 63 5.50 -17.23 4.83
CA SER A 63 4.69 -17.75 5.93
C SER A 63 3.35 -18.33 5.49
N ALA A 64 2.79 -17.85 4.38
CA ALA A 64 1.62 -18.43 3.74
C ALA A 64 1.97 -19.58 2.77
N ASN A 65 3.24 -19.99 2.71
CA ASN A 65 3.74 -21.01 1.79
C ASN A 65 3.32 -20.78 0.33
N THR A 66 3.30 -19.52 -0.11
CA THR A 66 2.90 -19.12 -1.46
C THR A 66 4.06 -18.45 -2.20
N ARG A 67 4.09 -18.62 -3.53
CA ARG A 67 5.09 -18.01 -4.40
C ARG A 67 4.42 -17.06 -5.37
N GLN A 68 4.38 -15.78 -5.01
CA GLN A 68 3.83 -14.71 -5.84
C GLN A 68 4.88 -13.62 -6.03
N GLU A 69 5.88 -13.89 -6.87
CA GLU A 69 6.99 -12.97 -7.12
C GLU A 69 6.53 -11.58 -7.60
N TRP A 70 5.41 -11.52 -8.33
CA TRP A 70 4.85 -10.26 -8.82
C TRP A 70 4.49 -9.30 -7.67
N LEU A 71 4.09 -9.79 -6.49
CA LEU A 71 3.82 -8.96 -5.32
C LEU A 71 5.10 -8.36 -4.71
N VAL A 72 6.18 -9.14 -4.70
CA VAL A 72 7.50 -8.65 -4.28
C VAL A 72 8.00 -7.58 -5.25
N ARG A 73 7.81 -7.79 -6.55
CA ARG A 73 8.13 -6.79 -7.59
C ARG A 73 7.27 -5.54 -7.46
N LEU A 74 5.96 -5.68 -7.24
CA LEU A 74 5.04 -4.55 -7.04
C LEU A 74 5.53 -3.60 -5.92
N THR A 75 6.13 -4.16 -4.87
CA THR A 75 6.67 -3.40 -3.73
C THR A 75 8.14 -2.98 -3.87
N ALA A 76 8.82 -3.36 -4.95
CA ALA A 76 10.25 -3.14 -5.18
C ALA A 76 10.65 -1.65 -5.22
N SER A 77 9.75 -0.77 -5.69
CA SER A 77 10.00 0.67 -5.75
C SER A 77 9.55 1.42 -4.49
N MET A 78 8.93 0.73 -3.52
CA MET A 78 8.44 1.35 -2.29
C MET A 78 9.48 1.57 -1.17
N PRO A 79 10.70 0.99 -1.15
CA PRO A 79 11.62 1.24 -0.04
C PRO A 79 11.93 2.73 0.20
N GLY A 80 12.27 3.06 1.45
CA GLY A 80 12.48 4.45 1.88
C GLY A 80 11.21 5.30 1.95
N GLY A 81 10.03 4.68 1.95
CA GLY A 81 8.73 5.34 2.03
C GLY A 81 7.81 4.84 0.91
N ILE A 82 7.68 5.63 -0.15
CA ILE A 82 7.07 5.21 -1.42
C ILE A 82 8.00 5.64 -2.55
N GLY A 83 9.17 5.02 -2.65
CA GLY A 83 10.22 5.46 -3.59
C GLY A 83 11.13 6.52 -3.00
N ASN A 84 11.67 6.22 -1.82
CA ASN A 84 12.66 7.05 -1.10
C ASN A 84 12.24 8.51 -0.84
N THR A 85 10.93 8.74 -0.71
CA THR A 85 10.36 10.06 -0.39
C THR A 85 10.33 10.35 1.11
N GLY A 86 10.47 9.32 1.95
CA GLY A 86 10.36 9.43 3.40
C GLY A 86 8.92 9.48 3.94
N PHE A 87 7.89 9.33 3.11
CA PHE A 87 6.48 9.30 3.53
C PHE A 87 6.06 7.91 4.03
N GLU A 88 4.87 7.42 3.68
CA GLU A 88 4.30 6.17 4.25
C GLU A 88 5.28 5.01 4.21
N CYS A 89 5.40 4.28 5.31
CA CYS A 89 6.40 3.24 5.46
C CYS A 89 6.04 1.96 4.68
N GLY A 90 7.03 1.40 3.97
CA GLY A 90 6.94 0.07 3.36
C GLY A 90 6.49 -1.04 4.30
N GLY A 91 6.75 -0.89 5.61
CA GLY A 91 6.29 -1.82 6.64
C GLY A 91 4.78 -1.81 6.90
N VAL A 92 4.04 -0.77 6.52
CA VAL A 92 2.57 -0.76 6.61
C VAL A 92 1.93 -0.91 5.23
N THR A 93 2.55 -0.35 4.19
CA THR A 93 1.98 -0.36 2.85
C THR A 93 2.10 -1.71 2.15
N SER A 94 3.15 -2.50 2.39
CA SER A 94 3.25 -3.85 1.81
C SER A 94 2.12 -4.77 2.30
N PRO A 95 1.82 -4.87 3.61
CA PRO A 95 0.66 -5.62 4.07
C PRO A 95 -0.69 -5.09 3.56
N LEU A 96 -0.84 -3.78 3.33
CA LEU A 96 -2.07 -3.22 2.76
C LEU A 96 -2.39 -3.76 1.36
N VAL A 97 -1.36 -4.08 0.56
CA VAL A 97 -1.55 -4.75 -0.74
C VAL A 97 -2.21 -6.13 -0.55
N LEU A 98 -1.75 -6.90 0.44
CA LEU A 98 -2.27 -8.24 0.72
C LEU A 98 -3.69 -8.19 1.31
N LEU A 99 -3.98 -7.21 2.17
CA LEU A 99 -5.34 -6.98 2.64
C LEU A 99 -6.26 -6.60 1.47
N GLY A 100 -5.79 -5.77 0.53
CA GLY A 100 -6.51 -5.43 -0.70
C GLY A 100 -6.85 -6.69 -1.51
N LEU A 101 -5.87 -7.57 -1.72
CA LEU A 101 -6.09 -8.86 -2.40
C LEU A 101 -7.17 -9.71 -1.73
N ARG A 102 -7.17 -9.75 -0.38
CA ARG A 102 -8.10 -10.59 0.38
C ARG A 102 -9.51 -10.05 0.40
N TYR A 103 -9.69 -8.75 0.59
CA TYR A 103 -11.00 -8.13 0.86
C TYR A 103 -11.59 -7.38 -0.33
N GLY A 104 -10.75 -6.89 -1.26
CA GLY A 104 -11.16 -6.11 -2.42
C GLY A 104 -12.07 -4.93 -2.07
N LEU A 105 -12.94 -4.55 -3.00
CA LEU A 105 -13.99 -3.54 -2.80
C LEU A 105 -15.42 -4.11 -2.75
N GLY A 106 -15.58 -5.43 -2.89
CA GLY A 106 -16.89 -6.07 -3.08
C GLY A 106 -17.71 -6.27 -1.80
N SER A 107 -17.06 -6.41 -0.64
CA SER A 107 -17.74 -6.59 0.65
C SER A 107 -17.90 -5.23 1.34
N VAL A 108 -19.14 -4.71 1.40
CA VAL A 108 -19.45 -3.39 1.98
C VAL A 108 -20.10 -3.54 3.35
N HIS A 109 -19.62 -2.76 4.32
CA HIS A 109 -20.12 -2.66 5.69
C HIS A 109 -20.30 -1.19 6.08
N ASN A 110 -21.52 -0.80 6.48
CA ASN A 110 -21.87 0.58 6.83
C ASN A 110 -21.41 1.60 5.77
N GLY A 111 -21.71 1.32 4.49
CA GLY A 111 -21.37 2.20 3.36
C GLY A 111 -19.91 2.20 2.92
N LEU A 112 -19.03 1.41 3.55
CA LEU A 112 -17.61 1.32 3.19
C LEU A 112 -17.16 -0.12 2.93
N PRO A 113 -16.27 -0.36 1.95
CA PRO A 113 -15.67 -1.67 1.77
C PRO A 113 -14.86 -2.13 3.00
N LEU A 114 -14.89 -3.43 3.30
CA LEU A 114 -14.25 -4.03 4.47
C LEU A 114 -12.74 -3.74 4.55
N ILE A 115 -12.08 -3.56 3.39
CA ILE A 115 -10.66 -3.17 3.31
C ILE A 115 -10.37 -1.85 4.04
N PHE A 116 -11.32 -0.90 4.10
CA PHE A 116 -11.12 0.37 4.81
C PHE A 116 -10.97 0.16 6.31
N TYR A 117 -11.81 -0.70 6.88
CA TYR A 117 -11.78 -1.05 8.29
C TYR A 117 -10.53 -1.85 8.64
N LYS A 118 -10.24 -2.91 7.87
CA LYS A 118 -9.04 -3.76 8.05
C LYS A 118 -7.76 -2.94 7.89
N GLY A 119 -7.70 -2.10 6.87
CA GLY A 119 -6.55 -1.24 6.63
C GLY A 119 -6.38 -0.19 7.72
N SER A 120 -7.46 0.42 8.22
CA SER A 120 -7.39 1.37 9.34
C SER A 120 -6.89 0.71 10.62
N ALA A 121 -7.39 -0.48 10.96
CA ALA A 121 -6.91 -1.26 12.09
C ALA A 121 -5.41 -1.59 11.99
N LEU A 122 -4.93 -1.98 10.81
CA LEU A 122 -3.51 -2.22 10.58
C LEU A 122 -2.68 -0.94 10.81
N CYS A 123 -3.13 0.19 10.27
CA CYS A 123 -2.48 1.48 10.46
C CYS A 123 -2.42 1.89 11.94
N GLU A 124 -3.50 1.69 12.70
CA GLU A 124 -3.54 1.98 14.13
C GLU A 124 -2.60 1.09 14.94
N ARG A 125 -2.59 -0.23 14.69
CA ARG A 125 -1.64 -1.16 15.31
C ARG A 125 -0.20 -0.77 15.01
N PHE A 126 0.07 -0.43 13.75
CA PHE A 126 1.38 0.01 13.32
C PHE A 126 1.80 1.31 14.03
N LEU A 127 0.88 2.28 14.17
CA LEU A 127 1.10 3.51 14.94
C LEU A 127 1.37 3.23 16.42
N ALA A 128 0.63 2.32 17.04
CA ALA A 128 0.83 1.97 18.44
C ALA A 128 2.27 1.47 18.70
N CYS A 129 2.80 0.63 17.80
CA CYS A 129 4.15 0.09 17.88
C CYS A 129 5.24 1.09 17.51
N ASN A 130 5.04 1.91 16.47
CA ASN A 130 6.12 2.70 15.84
C ASN A 130 5.98 4.21 16.04
N LYS A 131 4.89 4.67 16.65
CA LYS A 131 4.52 6.08 16.92
C LYS A 131 4.26 6.95 15.70
N THR A 132 4.59 6.45 14.51
CA THR A 132 4.39 7.13 13.23
C THR A 132 4.23 6.10 12.12
N LEU A 133 3.68 6.55 11.00
CA LEU A 133 3.58 5.81 9.75
C LEU A 133 4.57 6.34 8.70
N LEU A 134 5.34 7.40 9.02
CA LEU A 134 6.28 8.03 8.10
C LEU A 134 7.66 7.40 8.23
N CYS A 135 8.18 6.90 7.11
CA CYS A 135 9.48 6.24 7.02
C CYS A 135 10.62 7.15 7.46
N LYS A 136 10.58 8.45 7.11
CA LYS A 136 11.61 9.41 7.54
C LYS A 136 11.68 9.57 9.06
N GLU A 137 10.56 9.46 9.74
CA GLU A 137 10.48 9.61 11.20
C GLU A 137 10.97 8.34 11.90
N ILE A 138 10.58 7.16 11.38
CA ILE A 138 11.11 5.86 11.83
C ILE A 138 12.63 5.82 11.67
N ARG A 139 13.14 6.16 10.47
CA ARG A 139 14.56 6.10 10.17
C ARG A 139 15.37 7.12 10.98
N GLY A 140 14.77 8.29 11.25
CA GLY A 140 15.46 9.42 11.86
C GLY A 140 16.65 9.88 11.01
N LYS A 141 17.73 10.30 11.67
CA LYS A 141 18.97 10.78 11.04
C LYS A 141 20.08 9.72 10.99
N ASP A 142 19.75 8.48 11.35
CA ASP A 142 20.75 7.41 11.49
C ASP A 142 21.26 6.98 10.10
N ARG A 143 22.58 6.74 9.99
CA ARG A 143 23.18 6.24 8.74
C ARG A 143 22.79 4.80 8.44
N LEU A 144 22.63 3.99 9.48
CA LEU A 144 22.24 2.60 9.39
C LEU A 144 20.74 2.45 9.68
N PRO A 145 20.02 1.58 8.96
CA PRO A 145 18.57 1.42 9.11
C PRO A 145 18.18 0.56 10.33
N LEU A 146 18.88 0.70 11.46
CA LEU A 146 18.65 -0.12 12.66
C LEU A 146 17.23 0.04 13.20
N LYS A 147 16.67 1.25 13.16
CA LYS A 147 15.29 1.54 13.56
C LYS A 147 14.24 0.92 12.63
N CYS A 148 14.61 0.53 11.41
CA CYS A 148 13.72 -0.18 10.49
C CYS A 148 13.63 -1.67 10.82
N ILE A 149 14.59 -2.25 11.55
CA ILE A 149 14.61 -3.70 11.84
C ILE A 149 13.37 -4.11 12.67
N PRO A 150 12.98 -3.42 13.77
CA PRO A 150 11.76 -3.76 14.49
C PRO A 150 10.50 -3.67 13.62
N VAL A 151 10.41 -2.65 12.76
CA VAL A 151 9.29 -2.49 11.81
C VAL A 151 9.15 -3.71 10.90
N ILE A 152 10.26 -4.15 10.30
CA ILE A 152 10.27 -5.29 9.37
C ILE A 152 9.94 -6.61 10.09
N ARG A 153 10.35 -6.74 11.36
CA ARG A 153 10.06 -7.93 12.17
C ARG A 153 8.61 -8.02 12.63
N HIS A 154 8.00 -6.89 13.00
CA HIS A 154 6.63 -6.86 13.55
C HIS A 154 5.56 -6.74 12.46
N SER A 155 5.87 -6.16 11.30
CA SER A 155 4.87 -5.92 10.26
C SER A 155 4.09 -7.18 9.81
N PRO A 156 4.72 -8.34 9.53
CA PRO A 156 3.99 -9.58 9.20
C PRO A 156 3.06 -10.07 10.33
N GLU A 157 3.45 -9.88 11.58
CA GLU A 157 2.65 -10.21 12.77
C GLU A 157 1.41 -9.29 12.85
N LEU A 158 1.59 -7.97 12.70
CA LEU A 158 0.49 -7.01 12.67
C LEU A 158 -0.51 -7.30 11.53
N HIS A 159 -0.01 -7.75 10.38
CA HIS A 159 -0.85 -8.19 9.26
C HIS A 159 -1.70 -9.40 9.63
N ALA A 160 -1.09 -10.45 10.20
CA ALA A 160 -1.80 -11.65 10.62
C ALA A 160 -2.86 -11.34 11.69
N GLU A 161 -2.51 -10.52 12.69
CA GLU A 161 -3.45 -10.03 13.72
C GLU A 161 -4.62 -9.25 13.12
N THR A 162 -4.37 -8.45 12.09
CA THR A 162 -5.42 -7.66 11.43
C THR A 162 -6.40 -8.58 10.72
N ILE A 163 -5.93 -9.64 10.06
CA ILE A 163 -6.79 -10.61 9.38
C ILE A 163 -7.76 -11.25 10.37
N ILE A 164 -7.32 -11.64 11.57
CA ILE A 164 -8.15 -12.30 12.59
C ILE A 164 -9.11 -11.40 13.33
N SER A 165 -8.73 -10.14 13.56
CA SER A 165 -9.55 -9.26 14.40
C SER A 165 -10.88 -8.92 13.74
N ASP A 166 -11.98 -8.78 14.49
CA ASP A 166 -13.17 -8.12 13.97
C ASP A 166 -12.89 -6.62 13.92
N SER A 167 -12.47 -6.11 12.77
CA SER A 167 -12.00 -4.73 12.62
C SER A 167 -13.13 -3.74 12.26
N LYS A 168 -14.40 -4.15 12.34
CA LYS A 168 -15.54 -3.33 11.87
C LYS A 168 -15.69 -1.98 12.59
N ASP A 169 -15.18 -1.89 13.81
CA ASP A 169 -15.22 -0.66 14.61
C ASP A 169 -13.89 0.13 14.59
N ALA A 170 -12.95 -0.25 13.72
CA ALA A 170 -11.64 0.41 13.61
C ALA A 170 -11.70 1.83 13.00
N ILE A 171 -12.87 2.27 12.53
CA ILE A 171 -13.09 3.62 12.04
C ILE A 171 -14.16 4.27 12.95
N PRO A 172 -13.83 5.36 13.66
CA PRO A 172 -14.80 6.10 14.45
C PRO A 172 -16.00 6.54 13.61
N GLU A 173 -17.19 6.53 14.21
CA GLU A 173 -18.46 6.82 13.52
C GLU A 173 -18.44 8.12 12.71
N GLU A 174 -17.97 9.22 13.31
CA GLU A 174 -17.87 10.52 12.64
C GLU A 174 -17.02 10.47 11.35
N LYS A 175 -15.90 9.76 11.39
CA LYS A 175 -15.03 9.56 10.22
C LYS A 175 -15.65 8.60 9.22
N ARG A 176 -16.34 7.58 9.70
CA ARG A 176 -16.99 6.54 8.88
C ARG A 176 -18.04 7.14 7.97
N ASP A 177 -18.88 8.03 8.47
CA ASP A 177 -19.93 8.67 7.66
C ASP A 177 -19.34 9.56 6.56
N SER A 178 -18.29 10.32 6.90
CA SER A 178 -17.53 11.13 5.95
C SER A 178 -16.90 10.26 4.85
N TYR A 179 -16.23 9.18 5.25
CA TYR A 179 -15.63 8.22 4.32
C TYR A 179 -16.68 7.51 3.45
N ALA A 180 -17.81 7.09 4.03
CA ALA A 180 -18.88 6.41 3.30
C ALA A 180 -19.49 7.33 2.23
N ARG A 181 -19.73 8.60 2.57
CA ARG A 181 -20.19 9.61 1.61
C ARG A 181 -19.19 9.84 0.48
N LEU A 182 -17.90 9.97 0.80
CA LEU A 182 -16.85 10.14 -0.20
C LEU A 182 -16.73 8.89 -1.10
N TYR A 183 -16.79 7.69 -0.52
CA TYR A 183 -16.75 6.44 -1.27
C TYR A 183 -17.95 6.30 -2.21
N ALA A 184 -19.16 6.60 -1.74
CA ALA A 184 -20.36 6.57 -2.56
C ALA A 184 -20.23 7.51 -3.77
N HIS A 185 -19.74 8.73 -3.57
CA HIS A 185 -19.48 9.68 -4.66
C HIS A 185 -18.44 9.14 -5.66
N LEU A 186 -17.32 8.59 -5.18
CA LEU A 186 -16.28 8.02 -6.05
C LEU A 186 -16.81 6.81 -6.83
N SER A 187 -17.64 5.97 -6.20
CA SER A 187 -18.30 4.83 -6.82
C SER A 187 -19.28 5.27 -7.90
N GLU A 188 -20.09 6.30 -7.64
CA GLU A 188 -21.01 6.89 -8.63
C GLU A 188 -20.25 7.41 -9.86
N LYS A 189 -19.07 8.00 -9.65
CA LYS A 189 -18.17 8.45 -10.72
C LYS A 189 -17.33 7.33 -11.35
N CYS A 190 -17.51 6.08 -10.90
CA CYS A 190 -16.73 4.91 -11.31
C CYS A 190 -15.20 5.14 -11.24
N PHE A 191 -14.73 5.82 -10.18
CA PHE A 191 -13.36 6.29 -10.09
C PHE A 191 -12.60 5.77 -8.88
N HIS A 192 -11.42 5.21 -9.14
CA HIS A 192 -10.46 4.79 -8.11
C HIS A 192 -9.06 5.17 -8.60
N CYS A 193 -8.39 6.11 -7.95
CA CYS A 193 -7.21 6.76 -8.51
C CYS A 193 -6.02 5.81 -8.77
N SER A 194 -5.78 4.79 -7.92
CA SER A 194 -4.76 3.78 -8.20
C SER A 194 -5.15 2.81 -9.33
N HIS A 195 -6.43 2.39 -9.41
CA HIS A 195 -6.92 1.52 -10.48
C HIS A 195 -6.86 2.26 -11.83
N ALA A 196 -7.22 3.55 -11.85
CA ALA A 196 -7.19 4.38 -13.03
C ALA A 196 -5.77 4.45 -13.64
N VAL A 197 -4.72 4.54 -12.81
CA VAL A 197 -3.32 4.48 -13.30
C VAL A 197 -3.05 3.17 -14.02
N PHE A 198 -3.34 2.01 -13.40
CA PHE A 198 -3.10 0.72 -14.04
C PHE A 198 -4.00 0.47 -15.25
N GLN A 199 -5.24 0.94 -15.24
CA GLN A 199 -6.13 0.88 -16.39
C GLN A 199 -5.57 1.66 -17.59
N ASN A 200 -4.99 2.84 -17.36
CA ASN A 200 -4.28 3.63 -18.39
C ASN A 200 -2.92 3.02 -18.81
N LEU A 201 -2.43 2.00 -18.10
CA LEU A 201 -1.23 1.22 -18.44
C LEU A 201 -1.55 -0.13 -19.08
N ARG A 202 -2.83 -0.41 -19.38
CA ARG A 202 -3.24 -1.62 -20.10
C ARG A 202 -2.47 -1.72 -21.43
N GLY A 203 -1.91 -2.90 -21.69
CA GLY A 203 -1.05 -3.17 -22.84
C GLY A 203 0.44 -3.05 -22.55
N MET A 204 0.86 -2.30 -21.52
CA MET A 204 2.25 -2.24 -21.07
C MET A 204 2.49 -3.03 -19.78
N VAL A 205 1.47 -3.11 -18.93
CA VAL A 205 1.50 -3.83 -17.65
C VAL A 205 0.40 -4.90 -17.65
N PRO A 206 0.64 -6.12 -17.12
CA PRO A 206 -0.42 -7.12 -16.97
C PRO A 206 -1.41 -6.66 -15.89
N VAL A 207 -2.60 -6.20 -16.31
CA VAL A 207 -3.65 -5.74 -15.41
C VAL A 207 -4.64 -6.87 -15.14
N THR A 208 -4.39 -7.65 -14.08
CA THR A 208 -5.28 -8.72 -13.62
C THR A 208 -6.26 -8.21 -12.55
N GLN A 209 -7.33 -8.96 -12.29
CA GLN A 209 -8.25 -8.63 -11.19
C GLN A 209 -7.55 -8.72 -9.82
N GLU A 210 -6.61 -9.65 -9.65
CA GLU A 210 -5.78 -9.74 -8.45
C GLU A 210 -4.97 -8.45 -8.24
N LEU A 211 -4.30 -7.94 -9.29
CA LEU A 211 -3.58 -6.68 -9.20
C LEU A 211 -4.51 -5.52 -8.79
N ILE A 212 -5.69 -5.43 -9.41
CA ILE A 212 -6.69 -4.41 -9.04
C ILE A 212 -7.14 -4.58 -7.59
N ASN A 213 -7.45 -5.80 -7.13
CA ASN A 213 -7.82 -6.05 -5.74
C ASN A 213 -6.69 -5.62 -4.79
N GLY A 214 -5.43 -5.96 -5.10
CA GLY A 214 -4.26 -5.53 -4.32
C GLY A 214 -4.09 -4.02 -4.19
N LEU A 215 -4.71 -3.23 -5.08
CA LEU A 215 -4.68 -1.77 -5.05
C LEU A 215 -5.86 -1.14 -4.29
N SER A 216 -6.82 -1.94 -3.80
CA SER A 216 -8.05 -1.46 -3.16
C SER A 216 -7.80 -0.60 -1.92
N ALA A 217 -6.72 -0.88 -1.17
CA ALA A 217 -6.35 -0.07 0.00
C ALA A 217 -5.83 1.32 -0.41
N PHE A 218 -5.39 1.49 -1.65
CA PHE A 218 -4.78 2.70 -2.17
C PHE A 218 -5.83 3.57 -2.87
N LEU A 219 -6.82 4.03 -2.10
CA LEU A 219 -7.80 5.02 -2.55
C LEU A 219 -7.65 6.31 -1.75
N SER A 220 -7.74 7.45 -2.46
CA SER A 220 -7.80 8.80 -1.87
C SER A 220 -6.73 9.03 -0.80
N GLY A 221 -5.53 8.54 -1.09
CA GLY A 221 -4.35 8.71 -0.25
C GLY A 221 -4.02 7.52 0.67
N THR A 222 -4.49 6.32 0.37
CA THR A 222 -4.39 5.11 1.21
C THR A 222 -5.51 5.09 2.26
N LEU A 223 -6.71 4.61 1.93
CA LEU A 223 -7.84 4.47 2.87
C LEU A 223 -8.41 5.81 3.38
N PHE A 224 -8.49 6.83 2.53
CA PHE A 224 -9.02 8.18 2.86
C PHE A 224 -8.24 8.97 3.91
N GLN A 225 -7.04 8.56 4.30
CA GLN A 225 -6.30 9.26 5.36
C GLN A 225 -5.52 10.49 4.87
N GLY A 226 -5.68 10.89 3.61
CA GLY A 226 -5.05 12.10 3.07
C GLY A 226 -3.53 12.02 2.91
N ARG A 227 -2.93 10.81 3.00
CA ARG A 227 -1.47 10.56 2.97
C ARG A 227 -0.94 10.57 1.55
N THR A 228 -0.03 9.69 1.15
CA THR A 228 0.56 9.73 -0.20
C THR A 228 -0.51 9.48 -1.25
N CYS A 229 -0.56 10.36 -2.26
CA CYS A 229 -1.49 10.27 -3.37
C CYS A 229 -1.45 8.87 -3.98
N SER A 230 -2.60 8.19 -4.00
CA SER A 230 -2.62 6.79 -4.41
C SER A 230 -2.42 6.58 -5.91
N ALA A 231 -2.66 7.60 -6.75
CA ALA A 231 -2.23 7.58 -8.15
C ALA A 231 -0.70 7.57 -8.25
N PHE A 232 0.00 8.44 -7.51
CA PHE A 232 1.47 8.43 -7.44
C PHE A 232 1.99 7.08 -6.93
N THR A 233 1.42 6.56 -5.84
CA THR A 233 1.78 5.23 -5.30
C THR A 233 1.61 4.12 -6.33
N ALA A 234 0.50 4.12 -7.08
CA ALA A 234 0.26 3.16 -8.15
C ALA A 234 1.30 3.27 -9.27
N GLY A 235 1.73 4.48 -9.65
CA GLY A 235 2.81 4.66 -10.62
C GLY A 235 4.14 4.09 -10.11
N VAL A 236 4.48 4.32 -8.83
CA VAL A 236 5.69 3.75 -8.20
C VAL A 236 5.62 2.22 -8.19
N MET A 237 4.45 1.67 -7.86
CA MET A 237 4.18 0.23 -7.90
C MET A 237 4.31 -0.35 -9.31
N ALA A 238 3.79 0.34 -10.34
CA ALA A 238 3.89 -0.10 -11.73
C ALA A 238 5.35 -0.15 -12.20
N VAL A 239 6.17 0.86 -11.85
CA VAL A 239 7.62 0.83 -12.10
C VAL A 239 8.26 -0.38 -11.40
N GLY A 240 7.89 -0.65 -10.15
CA GLY A 240 8.41 -1.79 -9.39
C GLY A 240 8.03 -3.12 -10.03
N LEU A 241 6.76 -3.28 -10.41
CA LEU A 241 6.25 -4.49 -11.04
C LEU A 241 7.00 -4.83 -12.33
N MET A 242 7.30 -3.82 -13.16
CA MET A 242 7.90 -4.01 -14.48
C MET A 242 9.43 -4.06 -14.47
N THR A 243 10.07 -3.28 -13.60
CA THR A 243 11.54 -3.12 -13.60
C THR A 243 12.22 -3.75 -12.38
N GLY A 244 11.45 -4.16 -11.38
CA GLY A 244 11.96 -4.77 -10.17
C GLY A 244 12.63 -6.11 -10.43
N GLU A 245 13.82 -6.29 -9.87
CA GLU A 245 14.49 -7.57 -9.79
C GLU A 245 14.55 -8.01 -8.33
N ILE A 246 14.23 -9.27 -8.06
CA ILE A 246 14.26 -9.79 -6.69
C ILE A 246 15.73 -9.92 -6.24
N GLU A 247 16.11 -9.15 -5.22
CA GLU A 247 17.38 -9.31 -4.53
C GLU A 247 17.36 -10.55 -3.64
N ASN A 248 18.43 -11.33 -3.70
CA ASN A 248 18.53 -12.59 -2.99
C ASN A 248 19.99 -12.93 -2.64
N SER A 249 20.76 -11.91 -2.24
CA SER A 249 22.21 -12.02 -2.04
C SER A 249 22.64 -11.42 -0.71
N TYR A 250 23.04 -12.30 0.22
CA TYR A 250 23.66 -11.88 1.49
C TYR A 250 24.89 -10.99 1.27
N LEU A 251 25.76 -11.35 0.32
CA LEU A 251 26.99 -10.60 0.05
C LEU A 251 26.71 -9.18 -0.44
N ARG A 252 25.72 -8.99 -1.33
CA ARG A 252 25.34 -7.64 -1.78
C ARG A 252 24.76 -6.80 -0.65
N VAL A 253 23.92 -7.39 0.20
CA VAL A 253 23.35 -6.68 1.36
C VAL A 253 24.41 -6.33 2.39
N ILE A 254 25.34 -7.24 2.71
CA ILE A 254 26.47 -6.97 3.62
C ILE A 254 27.32 -5.83 3.06
N ARG A 255 27.66 -5.87 1.76
CA ARG A 255 28.39 -4.79 1.09
C ARG A 255 27.63 -3.45 1.19
N MET A 256 26.32 -3.46 0.94
CA MET A 256 25.47 -2.28 1.07
C MET A 256 25.51 -1.69 2.48
N ILE A 257 25.39 -2.53 3.52
CA ILE A 257 25.47 -2.10 4.93
C ILE A 257 26.85 -1.54 5.26
N ALA A 258 27.93 -2.19 4.79
CA ALA A 258 29.29 -1.69 4.98
C ALA A 258 29.49 -0.32 4.32
N MET A 259 28.96 -0.13 3.10
CA MET A 259 28.97 1.17 2.42
C MET A 259 28.22 2.25 3.22
N MET A 260 27.05 1.94 3.78
CA MET A 260 26.32 2.88 4.65
C MET A 260 27.13 3.26 5.89
N GLY A 261 27.78 2.28 6.54
CA GLY A 261 28.61 2.50 7.73
C GLY A 261 29.81 3.42 7.46
N MET A 262 30.44 3.25 6.29
CA MET A 262 31.57 4.07 5.84
C MET A 262 31.15 5.41 5.21
N GLY A 263 29.85 5.69 5.10
CA GLY A 263 29.33 6.93 4.49
C GLY A 263 29.36 6.97 2.96
N GLY A 264 29.51 5.83 2.30
CA GLY A 264 29.40 5.70 0.84
C GLY A 264 27.94 5.68 0.34
N ASP A 265 27.76 5.79 -0.98
CA ASP A 265 26.44 5.75 -1.61
C ASP A 265 25.90 4.31 -1.74
N ALA A 266 25.41 3.78 -0.63
CA ALA A 266 24.82 2.45 -0.56
C ALA A 266 23.48 2.32 -1.31
N LEU A 267 22.86 3.45 -1.70
CA LEU A 267 21.60 3.47 -2.43
C LEU A 267 21.81 3.67 -3.93
N ALA A 268 23.05 3.68 -4.43
CA ALA A 268 23.33 3.70 -5.86
C ALA A 268 22.71 2.48 -6.58
N ASP A 269 22.22 2.68 -7.81
CA ASP A 269 21.41 1.72 -8.58
C ASP A 269 22.05 0.32 -8.69
N GLY A 270 23.38 0.24 -8.78
CA GLY A 270 24.12 -1.02 -8.95
C GLY A 270 24.46 -1.77 -7.66
N VAL A 271 24.15 -1.22 -6.48
CA VAL A 271 24.56 -1.82 -5.19
C VAL A 271 23.60 -2.93 -4.76
N ASN A 272 22.29 -2.75 -5.00
CA ASN A 272 21.23 -3.70 -4.67
C ASN A 272 20.17 -3.65 -5.77
N LYS A 273 19.61 -4.80 -6.15
CA LYS A 273 18.62 -4.89 -7.24
C LYS A 273 17.37 -4.01 -7.05
N PHE A 274 17.00 -3.69 -5.81
CA PHE A 274 15.88 -2.80 -5.53
C PHE A 274 16.24 -1.30 -5.58
N ASN A 275 17.53 -0.94 -5.63
CA ASN A 275 17.93 0.48 -5.63
C ASN A 275 17.47 1.22 -6.88
N LYS A 276 17.66 0.63 -8.07
CA LYS A 276 17.22 1.23 -9.33
C LYS A 276 15.72 1.55 -9.36
N PRO A 277 14.80 0.59 -9.12
CA PRO A 277 13.36 0.90 -9.11
C PRO A 277 12.98 1.90 -8.01
N MET A 278 13.57 1.81 -6.82
CA MET A 278 13.37 2.77 -5.73
C MET A 278 13.79 4.20 -6.13
N ASN A 279 14.97 4.36 -6.73
CA ASN A 279 15.49 5.65 -7.18
C ASN A 279 14.70 6.22 -8.35
N THR A 280 14.18 5.36 -9.23
CA THR A 280 13.19 5.77 -10.25
C THR A 280 11.93 6.35 -9.59
N GLY A 281 11.39 5.68 -8.55
CA GLY A 281 10.29 6.22 -7.75
C GLY A 281 10.62 7.60 -7.14
N TYR A 282 11.84 7.78 -6.66
CA TYR A 282 12.30 9.08 -6.13
C TYR A 282 12.36 10.17 -7.21
N ARG A 283 12.89 9.87 -8.39
CA ARG A 283 12.88 10.80 -9.53
C ARG A 283 11.46 11.16 -9.94
N MET A 284 10.57 10.18 -9.98
CA MET A 284 9.15 10.38 -10.24
C MET A 284 8.51 11.29 -9.19
N SER A 285 8.90 11.18 -7.92
CA SER A 285 8.41 12.09 -6.85
C SER A 285 8.84 13.54 -7.03
N LYS A 286 10.00 13.80 -7.65
CA LYS A 286 10.46 15.16 -7.95
C LYS A 286 9.61 15.77 -9.04
N TRP A 287 9.36 15.02 -10.12
CA TRP A 287 8.42 15.43 -11.16
C TRP A 287 7.03 15.69 -10.57
N PHE A 288 6.49 14.74 -9.81
CA PHE A 288 5.14 14.83 -9.25
C PHE A 288 4.96 16.06 -8.35
N ARG A 289 5.97 16.39 -7.52
CA ARG A 289 5.94 17.61 -6.69
C ARG A 289 6.04 18.89 -7.49
N ARG A 290 6.82 18.90 -8.58
CA ARG A 290 6.88 20.06 -9.48
C ARG A 290 5.53 20.30 -10.15
N GLU A 291 4.85 19.24 -10.55
CA GLU A 291 3.58 19.31 -11.27
C GLU A 291 2.40 19.62 -10.35
N PHE A 292 2.31 18.96 -9.19
CA PHE A 292 1.13 18.99 -8.33
C PHE A 292 1.37 19.61 -6.95
N GLY A 293 2.58 20.14 -6.71
CA GLY A 293 2.99 20.80 -5.47
C GLY A 293 3.35 19.85 -4.31
N SER A 294 2.75 18.67 -4.24
CA SER A 294 2.98 17.70 -3.16
C SER A 294 2.78 16.27 -3.64
N THR A 295 3.33 15.29 -2.92
CA THR A 295 2.92 13.88 -3.07
C THR A 295 1.82 13.48 -2.09
N GLN A 296 1.40 14.37 -1.17
CA GLN A 296 0.36 14.09 -0.18
C GLN A 296 -1.02 14.49 -0.70
N CYS A 297 -1.97 13.57 -0.73
CA CYS A 297 -3.33 13.71 -1.23
C CYS A 297 -4.04 14.90 -0.60
N MET A 298 -4.02 15.02 0.73
CA MET A 298 -4.66 16.14 1.43
C MET A 298 -4.05 17.49 1.04
N ALA A 299 -2.74 17.56 0.81
CA ALA A 299 -2.09 18.80 0.35
C ALA A 299 -2.41 19.12 -1.12
N ILE A 300 -2.68 18.11 -1.95
CA ILE A 300 -3.08 18.31 -3.35
C ILE A 300 -4.53 18.77 -3.42
N THR A 301 -5.44 18.05 -2.74
CA THR A 301 -6.88 18.28 -2.77
C THR A 301 -7.32 19.43 -1.87
N GLN A 302 -6.51 19.80 -0.87
CA GLN A 302 -6.88 20.76 0.18
C GLN A 302 -8.16 20.35 0.92
N CYS A 303 -8.37 19.05 1.07
CA CYS A 303 -9.56 18.45 1.70
C CYS A 303 -9.12 17.45 2.77
N ASP A 304 -9.65 17.60 3.98
CA ASP A 304 -9.58 16.59 5.04
C ASP A 304 -10.76 15.63 4.90
N PHE A 305 -10.51 14.38 4.55
CA PHE A 305 -11.59 13.40 4.35
C PHE A 305 -12.16 12.86 5.66
N SER A 306 -11.54 13.17 6.81
CA SER A 306 -12.01 12.72 8.11
C SER A 306 -13.17 13.54 8.68
N CYS A 307 -13.54 14.66 8.04
CA CYS A 307 -14.69 15.48 8.43
C CYS A 307 -15.68 15.73 7.27
N PRO A 308 -16.96 16.02 7.58
CA PRO A 308 -18.00 16.27 6.57
C PRO A 308 -17.72 17.47 5.66
N GLU A 309 -17.08 18.52 6.19
CA GLU A 309 -16.77 19.75 5.45
C GLU A 309 -15.75 19.48 4.35
N GLY A 310 -14.69 18.72 4.65
CA GLY A 310 -13.67 18.39 3.66
C GLY A 310 -14.19 17.45 2.57
N VAL A 311 -15.11 16.54 2.90
CA VAL A 311 -15.80 15.70 1.91
C VAL A 311 -16.73 16.53 1.03
N THR A 312 -17.51 17.43 1.61
CA THR A 312 -18.38 18.36 0.86
C THR A 312 -17.55 19.20 -0.12
N LYS A 313 -16.46 19.80 0.37
CA LYS A 313 -15.53 20.57 -0.46
C LYS A 313 -14.96 19.74 -1.62
N TYR A 314 -14.56 18.50 -1.37
CA TYR A 314 -14.02 17.62 -2.42
C TYR A 314 -15.05 17.40 -3.55
N ILE A 315 -16.32 17.17 -3.19
CA ILE A 315 -17.42 16.93 -4.12
C ILE A 315 -17.76 18.20 -4.90
N GLU A 316 -17.98 19.32 -4.20
CA GLU A 316 -18.42 20.59 -4.81
C GLU A 316 -17.36 21.22 -5.71
N SER A 317 -16.08 21.00 -5.41
CA SER A 317 -14.97 21.48 -6.25
C SER A 317 -14.59 20.54 -7.40
N ASP A 318 -15.37 19.48 -7.64
CA ASP A 318 -15.12 18.44 -8.64
C ASP A 318 -13.67 17.91 -8.61
N CYS A 319 -13.17 17.64 -7.40
CA CYS A 319 -11.81 17.13 -7.23
C CYS A 319 -11.59 15.77 -7.92
N VAL A 320 -12.65 15.03 -8.27
CA VAL A 320 -12.57 13.79 -9.02
C VAL A 320 -11.97 14.01 -10.41
N THR A 321 -12.38 15.06 -11.12
CA THR A 321 -11.82 15.42 -12.43
C THR A 321 -10.32 15.68 -12.32
N ARG A 322 -9.89 16.45 -11.32
CA ARG A 322 -8.46 16.66 -11.06
C ARG A 322 -7.72 15.37 -10.73
N CYS A 323 -8.28 14.49 -9.90
CA CYS A 323 -7.69 13.19 -9.58
C CYS A 323 -7.55 12.29 -10.82
N ARG A 324 -8.50 12.36 -11.77
CA ARG A 324 -8.44 11.64 -13.04
C ARG A 324 -7.27 12.11 -13.90
N THR A 325 -7.12 13.42 -14.07
CA THR A 325 -5.97 14.01 -14.77
C THR A 325 -4.64 13.61 -14.13
N ILE A 326 -4.55 13.61 -12.80
CA ILE A 326 -3.35 13.15 -12.09
C ILE A 326 -3.05 11.68 -12.44
N ALA A 327 -4.05 10.80 -12.42
CA ALA A 327 -3.87 9.38 -12.73
C ALA A 327 -3.39 9.16 -14.18
N GLU A 328 -3.97 9.89 -15.14
CA GLU A 328 -3.57 9.85 -16.56
C GLU A 328 -2.13 10.32 -16.75
N MET A 329 -1.75 11.46 -16.15
CA MET A 329 -0.40 12.00 -16.25
C MET A 329 0.64 11.07 -15.58
N VAL A 330 0.30 10.47 -14.44
CA VAL A 330 1.17 9.47 -13.80
C VAL A 330 1.36 8.27 -14.74
N ALA A 331 0.30 7.78 -15.38
CA ALA A 331 0.42 6.70 -16.35
C ALA A 331 1.37 7.07 -17.49
N VAL A 332 1.22 8.25 -18.11
CA VAL A 332 2.13 8.73 -19.18
C VAL A 332 3.59 8.73 -18.72
N ILE A 333 3.89 9.24 -17.52
CA ILE A 333 5.25 9.24 -16.99
C ILE A 333 5.79 7.82 -16.80
N VAL A 334 4.96 6.90 -16.29
CA VAL A 334 5.35 5.49 -16.17
C VAL A 334 5.64 4.89 -17.56
N GLN A 335 4.80 5.14 -18.57
CA GLN A 335 5.02 4.65 -19.94
C GLN A 335 6.38 5.12 -20.47
N ASN A 336 6.72 6.40 -20.30
CA ASN A 336 8.00 6.97 -20.72
C ASN A 336 9.18 6.26 -20.03
N ILE A 337 9.11 6.09 -18.70
CA ILE A 337 10.14 5.39 -17.92
C ILE A 337 10.34 3.95 -18.41
N LEU A 338 9.25 3.24 -18.73
CA LEU A 338 9.30 1.85 -19.18
C LEU A 338 9.85 1.75 -20.61
N ASN A 339 9.50 2.68 -21.49
CA ASN A 339 10.02 2.74 -22.86
C ASN A 339 11.54 2.99 -22.87
N GLU A 340 12.01 3.98 -22.10
CA GLU A 340 13.45 4.26 -21.93
C GLU A 340 14.21 3.04 -21.39
N SER A 341 13.61 2.32 -20.45
CA SER A 341 14.22 1.12 -19.86
C SER A 341 14.31 -0.06 -20.83
N ASN A 342 13.39 -0.15 -21.79
CA ASN A 342 13.40 -1.18 -22.83
C ASN A 342 14.38 -0.86 -23.96
N SER A 343 14.60 0.41 -24.27
CA SER A 343 15.58 0.84 -25.28
C SER A 343 17.04 0.59 -24.88
N LEU A 344 17.31 0.33 -23.59
CA LEU A 344 18.65 0.08 -23.05
C LEU A 344 19.00 -1.41 -22.92
N LYS A 345 18.10 -2.32 -23.29
CA LYS A 345 18.32 -3.77 -23.25
C LYS A 345 18.66 -4.31 -24.63
#